data_AF-C5NZ15-F1
#
_entry.id   AF-C5NZ15-F1
#
_cell.length_a   1.000
_cell.length_b   1.000
_cell.length_c   1.000
_cell.angle_alpha   90.00
_cell.angle_beta   90.00
_cell.angle_gamma   90.00
#
_symmetry.space_group_name_H-M   'P 1'
#
loop_
_entity.id
_entity.type
_entity.pdbx_description
1 polymer ?
#
loop_
_entity_poly.entity_id
_entity_poly.type
_entity_poly.pdbx_seq_one_letter_code
_entity_poly.pdbx_strand_id
1 'polypeptide(L)'
;MIKIRTLFKNLLESILNFIKEEENMKKEMPIRDIDYFDTLIKFLLDNSNNNSGLNFYNRLEKHYLDIIEDINKERKLANQEVYIPYPNFSIELQHNININWIRNEISNIFLQLKYDNTSYYRIFIRYKLEEAENNNIQDTEYIKNIFNNYCHNMMIFPKLPIFCTEVAKENRYLVFTFIHYGKHKEIKTKEIDFHDEDFY
;
A
#
# COMPACT_ATOMS: atom_id res chain seq x y z
N MET A 1 26.75 -16.18 -37.44
CA MET A 1 26.01 -14.90 -37.28
C MET A 1 24.49 -15.07 -37.34
N ILE A 2 23.92 -15.84 -38.27
CA ILE A 2 22.45 -15.99 -38.43
C ILE A 2 21.77 -16.59 -37.19
N LYS A 3 22.28 -17.68 -36.62
CA LYS A 3 21.71 -18.33 -35.40
C LYS A 3 21.63 -17.41 -34.17
N ILE A 4 22.63 -16.56 -33.95
CA ILE A 4 22.66 -15.62 -32.81
C ILE A 4 21.59 -14.54 -32.97
N ARG A 5 21.40 -14.02 -34.20
CA ARG A 5 20.32 -13.08 -34.50
C ARG A 5 18.93 -13.69 -34.31
N THR A 6 18.72 -14.95 -34.69
CA THR A 6 17.45 -15.64 -34.47
C THR A 6 17.16 -15.88 -32.99
N LEU A 7 18.18 -16.28 -32.22
CA LEU A 7 18.07 -16.42 -30.75
C LEU A 7 17.72 -15.10 -30.06
N PHE A 8 18.40 -14.01 -30.42
CA PHE A 8 18.09 -12.69 -29.89
C PHE A 8 16.67 -12.24 -30.24
N LYS A 9 16.22 -12.49 -31.48
CA LYS A 9 14.86 -12.13 -31.90
C LYS A 9 13.80 -12.87 -31.10
N ASN A 10 13.97 -14.18 -30.90
CA ASN A 10 13.03 -15.00 -30.13
C ASN A 10 12.99 -14.59 -28.64
N LEU A 11 14.16 -14.25 -28.06
CA LEU A 11 14.22 -13.73 -26.69
C LEU A 11 13.48 -12.41 -26.57
N LEU A 12 13.66 -11.50 -27.53
CA LEU A 12 13.00 -10.19 -27.53
C LEU A 12 11.47 -10.31 -27.70
N GLU A 13 11.01 -11.20 -28.58
CA GLU A 13 9.58 -11.54 -28.73
C GLU A 13 9.01 -12.12 -27.45
N SER A 14 9.75 -12.99 -26.75
CA SER A 14 9.31 -13.55 -25.48
C SER A 14 9.18 -12.49 -24.38
N ILE A 15 10.13 -11.55 -24.31
CA ILE A 15 10.08 -10.42 -23.36
C ILE A 15 8.90 -9.50 -23.69
N LEU A 16 8.67 -9.18 -24.96
CA LEU A 16 7.56 -8.33 -25.39
C LEU A 16 6.19 -8.97 -25.13
N ASN A 17 6.06 -10.27 -25.35
CA ASN A 17 4.83 -11.00 -25.03
C ASN A 17 4.58 -11.03 -23.53
N PHE A 18 5.62 -11.27 -22.72
CA PHE A 18 5.54 -11.20 -21.27
C PHE A 18 5.05 -9.84 -20.77
N ILE A 19 5.62 -8.74 -21.28
CA ILE A 19 5.21 -7.38 -20.89
C ILE A 19 3.75 -7.11 -21.30
N LYS A 20 3.33 -7.55 -22.49
CA LYS A 20 1.94 -7.39 -22.96
C LYS A 20 0.95 -8.20 -22.14
N GLU A 21 1.30 -9.42 -21.78
CA GLU A 21 0.49 -10.25 -20.88
C GLU A 21 0.38 -9.60 -19.50
N GLU A 22 1.48 -9.09 -18.95
CA GLU A 22 1.48 -8.35 -17.69
C GLU A 22 0.57 -7.11 -17.73
N GLU A 23 0.63 -6.31 -18.80
CA GLU A 23 -0.24 -5.15 -18.97
C GLU A 23 -1.73 -5.51 -19.13
N ASN A 24 -2.03 -6.58 -19.86
CA ASN A 24 -3.41 -7.05 -20.01
C ASN A 24 -3.95 -7.59 -18.69
N MET A 25 -3.13 -8.31 -17.92
CA MET A 25 -3.52 -8.80 -16.59
C MET A 25 -3.80 -7.65 -15.62
N LYS A 26 -2.97 -6.59 -15.60
CA LYS A 26 -3.22 -5.39 -14.78
C LYS A 26 -4.54 -4.69 -15.13
N LYS A 27 -4.99 -4.75 -16.39
CA LYS A 27 -6.28 -4.17 -16.83
C LYS A 27 -7.49 -4.98 -16.39
N GLU A 28 -7.33 -6.29 -16.21
CA GLU A 28 -8.39 -7.20 -15.76
C GLU A 28 -8.44 -7.37 -14.24
N MET A 29 -7.50 -6.76 -13.51
CA MET A 29 -7.54 -6.73 -12.04
C MET A 29 -8.77 -5.93 -11.56
N PRO A 30 -9.63 -6.52 -10.73
CA PRO A 30 -10.83 -5.87 -10.23
C PRO A 30 -10.51 -4.80 -9.18
N ILE A 31 -9.30 -4.82 -8.63
CA ILE A 31 -8.76 -3.81 -7.71
C ILE A 31 -7.33 -3.52 -8.14
N ARG A 32 -6.99 -2.23 -8.27
CA ARG A 32 -5.66 -1.80 -8.71
C ARG A 32 -4.74 -1.62 -7.50
N ASP A 33 -3.43 -1.67 -7.71
CA ASP A 33 -2.42 -1.48 -6.65
C ASP A 33 -2.63 -0.19 -5.83
N ILE A 34 -3.10 0.87 -6.48
CA ILE A 34 -3.41 2.15 -5.85
C ILE A 34 -4.54 2.04 -4.82
N ASP A 35 -5.49 1.14 -5.05
CA ASP A 35 -6.62 0.92 -4.16
C ASP A 35 -6.19 0.11 -2.91
N TYR A 36 -5.23 -0.82 -3.04
CA TYR A 36 -4.58 -1.50 -1.90
C TYR A 36 -3.81 -0.49 -1.03
N PHE A 37 -3.03 0.36 -1.69
CA PHE A 37 -2.23 1.38 -1.03
C PHE A 37 -3.09 2.37 -0.25
N ASP A 38 -4.13 2.92 -0.89
CA ASP A 38 -5.07 3.84 -0.25
C ASP A 38 -5.82 3.20 0.92
N THR A 39 -6.19 1.91 0.80
CA THR A 39 -6.86 1.17 1.88
C THR A 39 -5.96 1.06 3.10
N LEU A 40 -4.69 0.69 2.90
CA LEU A 40 -3.74 0.61 4.00
C LEU A 40 -3.47 1.98 4.63
N ILE A 41 -3.37 3.04 3.82
CA ILE A 41 -3.23 4.41 4.34
C ILE A 41 -4.40 4.76 5.26
N LYS A 42 -5.64 4.53 4.82
CA LYS A 42 -6.83 4.83 5.63
C LYS A 42 -6.84 4.04 6.92
N PHE A 43 -6.54 2.74 6.85
CA PHE A 43 -6.40 1.92 8.05
C PHE A 43 -5.36 2.50 9.02
N LEU A 44 -4.17 2.86 8.53
CA LEU A 44 -3.09 3.39 9.36
C LEU A 44 -3.44 4.75 9.97
N LEU A 45 -4.18 5.61 9.25
CA LEU A 45 -4.69 6.87 9.78
C LEU A 45 -5.71 6.63 10.89
N ASP A 46 -6.70 5.77 10.65
CA ASP A 46 -7.80 5.50 11.58
C ASP A 46 -7.34 4.73 12.83
N ASN A 47 -6.26 3.94 12.71
CA ASN A 47 -5.73 3.08 13.77
C ASN A 47 -4.38 3.56 14.32
N SER A 48 -4.01 4.81 14.05
CA SER A 48 -2.87 5.48 14.69
C SER A 48 -3.23 5.73 16.16
N ASN A 49 -2.94 4.76 17.04
CA ASN A 49 -3.46 4.72 18.40
C ASN A 49 -2.37 4.26 19.37
N ASN A 50 -2.41 4.73 20.63
CA ASN A 50 -1.45 4.31 21.66
C ASN A 50 -1.48 2.79 21.92
N ASN A 51 -2.61 2.13 21.62
CA ASN A 51 -2.76 0.70 21.86
C ASN A 51 -2.08 -0.14 20.76
N SER A 52 -2.16 0.21 19.48
CA SER A 52 -1.55 -0.56 18.38
C SER A 52 -0.02 -0.38 18.28
N GLY A 53 0.51 0.67 18.91
CA GLY A 53 1.91 1.09 18.79
C GLY A 53 2.23 1.76 17.44
N LEU A 54 1.22 1.99 16.59
CA LEU A 54 1.34 2.70 15.31
C LEU A 54 1.12 4.20 15.52
N ASN A 55 2.02 5.03 15.00
CA ASN A 55 1.97 6.48 15.14
C ASN A 55 1.89 7.21 13.78
N PHE A 56 1.34 6.53 12.77
CA PHE A 56 1.37 6.98 11.37
C PHE A 56 0.77 8.38 11.17
N TYR A 57 -0.38 8.68 11.80
CA TYR A 57 -1.06 9.98 11.63
C TYR A 57 -0.15 11.13 12.07
N ASN A 58 0.39 11.06 13.29
CA ASN A 58 1.23 12.12 13.85
C ASN A 58 2.55 12.27 13.08
N ARG A 59 3.13 11.15 12.61
CA ARG A 59 4.36 11.20 11.81
C ARG A 59 4.11 11.86 10.44
N LEU A 60 2.98 11.57 9.81
CA LEU A 60 2.59 12.18 8.55
C LEU A 60 2.31 13.68 8.71
N GLU A 61 1.60 14.08 9.77
CA GLU A 61 1.34 15.49 10.11
C GLU A 61 2.63 16.26 10.32
N LYS A 62 3.56 15.70 11.11
CA LYS A 62 4.85 16.33 11.36
C LYS A 62 5.64 16.53 10.07
N HIS A 63 5.76 15.50 9.24
CA HIS A 63 6.47 15.59 7.96
C HIS A 63 5.84 16.63 7.04
N TYR A 64 4.51 16.73 7.01
CA TYR A 64 3.80 17.77 6.27
C TYR A 64 4.17 19.17 6.76
N LEU A 65 4.15 19.40 8.08
CA LEU A 65 4.49 20.70 8.66
C LEU A 65 5.95 21.09 8.41
N ASP A 66 6.88 20.13 8.47
CA ASP A 66 8.29 20.34 8.16
C ASP A 66 8.46 20.83 6.70
N ILE A 67 7.75 20.21 5.74
CA ILE A 67 7.73 20.66 4.34
C ILE A 67 7.18 22.07 4.20
N ILE A 68 6.07 22.37 4.87
CA ILE A 68 5.47 23.72 4.83
C ILE A 68 6.42 24.76 5.42
N GLU A 69 7.15 24.43 6.47
CA GLU A 69 8.15 25.31 7.05
C GLU A 69 9.23 25.67 6.02
N ASP A 70 9.76 24.68 5.31
CA ASP A 70 10.79 24.88 4.31
C ASP A 70 10.28 25.67 3.10
N ILE A 71 9.08 25.37 2.60
CA ILE A 71 8.42 26.17 1.55
C ILE A 71 8.26 27.63 2.01
N ASN A 72 7.87 27.84 3.26
CA ASN A 72 7.69 29.18 3.81
C ASN A 72 9.00 29.93 4.01
N LYS A 73 10.12 29.25 4.29
CA LYS A 73 11.45 29.87 4.30
C LYS A 73 11.77 30.43 2.91
N GLU A 74 11.54 29.66 1.85
CA GLU A 74 11.78 30.10 0.47
C GLU A 74 10.88 31.27 0.07
N ARG A 75 9.57 31.19 0.38
CA ARG A 75 8.62 32.28 0.09
C ARG A 75 9.01 33.58 0.77
N LYS A 76 9.43 33.54 2.03
CA LYS A 76 9.92 34.73 2.76
C LYS A 76 11.13 35.35 2.05
N LEU A 77 12.09 34.54 1.60
CA LEU A 77 13.25 35.04 0.85
C LEU A 77 12.84 35.68 -0.48
N ALA A 78 11.79 35.18 -1.12
CA ALA A 78 11.23 35.71 -2.35
C ALA A 78 10.22 36.87 -2.16
N ASN A 79 10.03 37.38 -0.93
CA ASN A 79 8.99 38.36 -0.59
C ASN A 79 7.56 37.94 -1.02
N GLN A 80 7.26 36.64 -0.94
CA GLN A 80 5.95 36.08 -1.21
C GLN A 80 5.18 35.82 0.09
N GLU A 81 3.85 35.80 0.01
CA GLU A 81 3.00 35.47 1.15
C GLU A 81 3.21 34.01 1.59
N VAL A 82 3.37 33.82 2.89
CA VAL A 82 3.55 32.49 3.50
C VAL A 82 2.26 31.69 3.42
N TYR A 83 2.39 30.39 3.19
CA TYR A 83 1.27 29.46 3.32
C TYR A 83 1.04 29.13 4.79
N ILE A 84 -0.21 29.25 5.25
CA ILE A 84 -0.61 28.87 6.59
C ILE A 84 -1.55 27.67 6.46
N PRO A 85 -1.14 26.47 6.90
CA PRO A 85 -1.98 25.27 6.79
C PRO A 85 -3.17 25.37 7.74
N TYR A 86 -4.24 24.65 7.42
CA TYR A 86 -5.40 24.58 8.31
C TYR A 86 -5.01 23.92 9.66
N PRO A 87 -5.50 24.42 10.81
CA PRO A 87 -5.09 23.89 12.13
C PRO A 87 -5.46 22.43 12.39
N ASN A 88 -6.44 21.90 11.66
CA ASN A 88 -6.81 20.49 11.71
C ASN A 88 -6.25 19.77 10.49
N PHE A 89 -5.23 18.94 10.71
CA PHE A 89 -4.57 18.22 9.63
C PHE A 89 -5.49 17.27 8.85
N SER A 90 -6.51 16.69 9.48
CA SER A 90 -7.48 15.85 8.77
C SER A 90 -8.29 16.64 7.73
N ILE A 91 -8.64 17.89 8.03
CA ILE A 91 -9.34 18.78 7.09
C ILE A 91 -8.37 19.22 5.97
N GLU A 92 -7.13 19.54 6.33
CA GLU A 92 -6.08 19.88 5.38
C GLU A 92 -5.85 18.75 4.34
N LEU A 93 -5.75 17.51 4.83
CA LEU A 93 -5.62 16.30 4.02
C LEU A 93 -6.77 16.11 3.02
N GLN A 94 -8.01 16.41 3.42
CA GLN A 94 -9.19 16.18 2.61
C GLN A 94 -9.40 17.23 1.53
N HIS A 95 -9.04 18.49 1.80
CA HIS A 95 -9.47 19.61 0.97
C HIS A 95 -8.32 20.36 0.28
N ASN A 96 -7.13 20.37 0.88
CA ASN A 96 -6.05 21.25 0.44
C ASN A 96 -4.85 20.47 -0.13
N ILE A 97 -4.71 19.20 0.22
CA ILE A 97 -3.59 18.36 -0.22
C ILE A 97 -3.96 17.54 -1.46
N ASN A 98 -3.12 17.62 -2.49
CA ASN A 98 -3.30 16.82 -3.71
C ASN A 98 -3.06 15.32 -3.43
N ILE A 99 -4.01 14.47 -3.84
CA ILE A 99 -3.96 13.03 -3.59
C ILE A 99 -2.74 12.32 -4.20
N ASN A 100 -2.23 12.78 -5.35
CA ASN A 100 -1.02 12.21 -5.95
C ASN A 100 0.23 12.63 -5.20
N TRP A 101 0.28 13.88 -4.76
CA TRP A 101 1.39 14.37 -3.96
C TRP A 101 1.49 13.59 -2.64
N ILE A 102 0.39 13.42 -1.91
CA ILE A 102 0.42 12.69 -0.65
C ILE A 102 0.75 11.21 -0.82
N ARG A 103 0.26 10.56 -1.88
CA ARG A 103 0.67 9.18 -2.18
C ARG A 103 2.17 9.08 -2.44
N ASN A 104 2.75 10.04 -3.15
CA ASN A 104 4.19 10.09 -3.40
C ASN A 104 4.97 10.31 -2.11
N GLU A 105 4.56 11.26 -1.26
CA GLU A 105 5.18 11.49 0.05
C GLU A 105 5.11 10.24 0.93
N ILE A 106 3.94 9.60 1.00
CA ILE A 106 3.74 8.35 1.73
C ILE A 106 4.65 7.25 1.17
N SER A 107 4.71 7.10 -0.16
CA SER A 107 5.52 6.08 -0.83
C SER A 107 7.03 6.26 -0.64
N ASN A 108 7.50 7.50 -0.49
CA ASN A 108 8.92 7.79 -0.36
C ASN A 108 9.42 7.63 1.07
N ILE A 109 8.56 7.95 2.05
CA ILE A 109 8.98 8.12 3.44
C ILE A 109 8.46 7.00 4.35
N PHE A 110 7.23 6.54 4.13
CA PHE A 110 6.51 5.72 5.10
C PHE A 110 6.19 4.31 4.60
N LEU A 111 5.60 4.18 3.41
CA LEU A 111 5.16 2.92 2.83
C LEU A 111 5.95 2.61 1.57
N GLN A 112 6.29 1.35 1.34
CA GLN A 112 6.89 0.92 0.07
C GLN A 112 6.08 -0.22 -0.51
N LEU A 113 5.54 -0.01 -1.72
CA LEU A 113 4.94 -1.07 -2.51
C LEU A 113 6.06 -1.92 -3.12
N LYS A 114 6.06 -3.23 -2.86
CA LYS A 114 6.92 -4.20 -3.53
C LYS A 114 6.06 -5.28 -4.16
N TYR A 115 6.36 -5.58 -5.41
CA TYR A 115 5.76 -6.71 -6.12
C TYR A 115 6.57 -7.97 -5.87
N ASP A 116 5.86 -9.08 -5.67
CA ASP A 116 6.48 -10.37 -5.77
C ASP A 116 6.68 -10.73 -7.25
N ASN A 117 7.93 -10.70 -7.72
CA ASN A 117 8.24 -11.09 -9.10
C ASN A 117 8.01 -12.59 -9.36
N THR A 118 7.75 -13.38 -8.33
CA THR A 118 7.45 -14.82 -8.42
C THR A 118 5.95 -15.12 -8.40
N SER A 119 5.12 -14.13 -8.03
CA SER A 119 3.68 -14.28 -7.84
C SER A 119 2.96 -12.97 -8.19
N TYR A 120 2.30 -12.94 -9.35
CA TYR A 120 1.50 -11.79 -9.83
C TYR A 120 0.34 -11.36 -8.92
N TYR A 121 0.02 -12.15 -7.90
CA TYR A 121 -1.15 -11.98 -7.04
C TYR A 121 -0.79 -11.54 -5.63
N ARG A 122 0.51 -11.40 -5.34
CA ARG A 122 1.02 -11.05 -4.03
C ARG A 122 1.63 -9.66 -4.06
N ILE A 123 1.04 -8.78 -3.26
CA ILE A 123 1.52 -7.41 -3.08
C ILE A 123 2.07 -7.31 -1.66
N PHE A 124 3.27 -6.76 -1.53
CA PHE A 124 3.84 -6.40 -0.24
C PHE A 124 3.77 -4.90 -0.07
N ILE A 125 3.22 -4.43 1.04
CA ILE A 125 3.40 -3.04 1.46
C ILE A 125 4.22 -3.02 2.75
N ARG A 126 5.37 -2.36 2.70
CA ARG A 126 6.29 -2.25 3.83
C ARG A 126 6.08 -0.91 4.51
N TYR A 127 5.57 -0.93 5.74
CA TYR A 127 5.49 0.23 6.60
C TYR A 127 6.78 0.40 7.41
N LYS A 128 7.49 1.50 7.21
CA LYS A 128 8.72 1.83 7.91
C LYS A 128 8.42 2.30 9.33
N LEU A 129 8.92 1.55 10.30
CA LEU A 129 8.79 1.84 11.72
C LEU A 129 9.86 2.84 12.19
N GLU A 130 9.44 3.78 13.02
CA GLU A 130 10.37 4.51 13.88
C GLU A 130 10.83 3.64 15.05
N GLU A 131 11.89 4.08 15.72
CA GLU A 131 12.53 3.29 16.80
C GLU A 131 11.58 3.00 17.96
N ALA A 132 10.74 3.97 18.33
CA ALA A 132 9.71 3.79 19.35
C ALA A 132 8.62 2.79 18.91
N GLU A 133 8.14 2.87 17.67
CA GLU A 133 7.16 1.93 17.12
C GLU A 133 7.75 0.52 17.03
N ASN A 134 9.01 0.41 16.60
CA ASN A 134 9.71 -0.86 16.49
C ASN A 134 9.81 -1.60 17.83
N ASN A 135 9.89 -0.89 18.95
CA ASN A 135 10.00 -1.51 20.27
C ASN A 135 8.63 -1.83 20.89
N ASN A 136 7.58 -1.15 20.45
CA ASN A 136 6.25 -1.21 21.06
C ASN A 136 5.18 -1.82 20.14
N ILE A 137 5.58 -2.35 18.98
CA ILE A 137 4.62 -2.93 18.06
C ILE A 137 3.93 -4.14 18.70
N GLN A 138 2.60 -4.18 18.61
CA GLN A 138 1.83 -5.32 19.05
C GLN A 138 2.09 -6.55 18.17
N ASP A 139 1.58 -7.70 18.63
CA ASP A 139 1.63 -8.95 17.87
C ASP A 139 1.14 -8.73 16.43
N THR A 140 1.93 -9.17 15.46
CA THR A 140 1.63 -9.01 14.05
C THR A 140 0.36 -9.76 13.65
N GLU A 141 0.02 -10.84 14.36
CA GLU A 141 -1.23 -11.56 14.17
C GLU A 141 -2.45 -10.71 14.59
N TYR A 142 -2.33 -9.99 15.70
CA TYR A 142 -3.36 -9.04 16.13
C TYR A 142 -3.55 -7.92 15.11
N ILE A 143 -2.45 -7.35 14.59
CA ILE A 143 -2.48 -6.28 13.57
C ILE A 143 -3.15 -6.77 12.28
N LYS A 144 -2.83 -7.99 11.83
CA LYS A 144 -3.49 -8.64 10.68
C LYS A 144 -5.00 -8.72 10.89
N ASN A 145 -5.44 -9.18 12.06
CA ASN A 145 -6.85 -9.41 12.36
C ASN A 145 -7.65 -8.10 12.42
N ILE A 146 -7.12 -7.04 13.05
CA ILE A 146 -7.79 -5.73 13.03
C ILE A 146 -7.83 -5.12 11.63
N PHE A 147 -6.79 -5.34 10.81
CA PHE A 147 -6.76 -4.85 9.43
C PHE A 147 -7.81 -5.54 8.57
N ASN A 148 -7.91 -6.87 8.63
CA ASN A 148 -8.90 -7.63 7.89
C ASN A 148 -10.34 -7.28 8.33
N ASN A 149 -10.57 -7.08 9.63
CA ASN A 149 -11.86 -6.59 10.14
C ASN A 149 -12.21 -5.19 9.63
N TYR A 150 -11.22 -4.27 9.61
CA TYR A 150 -11.41 -2.93 9.05
C TYR A 150 -11.82 -2.99 7.57
N CYS A 151 -11.11 -3.80 6.78
CA CYS A 151 -11.39 -4.05 5.37
C CYS A 151 -12.82 -4.59 5.14
N HIS A 152 -13.26 -5.52 5.98
CA HIS A 152 -14.62 -6.08 5.94
C HIS A 152 -15.67 -5.01 6.24
N ASN A 153 -15.49 -4.25 7.33
CA ASN A 153 -16.47 -3.27 7.83
C ASN A 153 -16.66 -2.07 6.90
N MET A 154 -15.58 -1.61 6.25
CA MET A 154 -15.62 -0.44 5.37
C MET A 154 -16.26 -0.74 4.00
N MET A 155 -16.72 -1.99 3.76
CA MET A 155 -17.27 -2.46 2.47
C MET A 155 -16.40 -2.06 1.26
N ILE A 156 -15.09 -1.91 1.45
CA ILE A 156 -14.16 -1.55 0.37
C ILE A 156 -14.17 -2.67 -0.69
N PHE A 157 -14.61 -3.88 -0.31
CA PHE A 157 -14.60 -5.08 -1.14
C PHE A 157 -15.98 -5.68 -1.38
N PRO A 158 -16.82 -5.07 -2.24
CA PRO A 158 -18.15 -5.61 -2.52
C PRO A 158 -18.14 -6.86 -3.42
N LYS A 159 -17.00 -7.29 -4.00
CA LYS A 159 -16.96 -8.43 -4.95
C LYS A 159 -15.81 -9.44 -4.82
N LEU A 160 -14.64 -9.08 -4.29
CA LEU A 160 -13.51 -10.00 -4.11
C LEU A 160 -12.71 -9.62 -2.85
N PRO A 161 -12.37 -10.56 -1.95
CA PRO A 161 -11.71 -10.23 -0.71
C PRO A 161 -10.26 -9.83 -0.99
N ILE A 162 -9.92 -8.57 -0.71
CA ILE A 162 -8.54 -8.25 -0.31
C ILE A 162 -8.38 -8.86 1.07
N PHE A 163 -7.51 -9.84 1.17
CA PHE A 163 -7.17 -10.45 2.43
C PHE A 163 -5.70 -10.19 2.71
N CYS A 164 -5.41 -9.54 3.84
CA CYS A 164 -4.07 -9.53 4.37
C CYS A 164 -3.81 -10.93 4.94
N THR A 165 -3.03 -11.72 4.21
CA THR A 165 -2.73 -13.11 4.59
C THR A 165 -1.69 -13.16 5.70
N GLU A 166 -0.85 -12.14 5.77
CA GLU A 166 0.27 -12.09 6.71
C GLU A 166 0.64 -10.65 7.00
N VAL A 167 0.96 -10.39 8.26
CA VAL A 167 1.74 -9.24 8.69
C VAL A 167 2.99 -9.79 9.35
N ALA A 168 4.16 -9.34 8.90
CA ALA A 168 5.44 -9.76 9.46
C ALA A 168 6.29 -8.55 9.82
N LYS A 169 7.09 -8.67 10.88
CA LYS A 169 8.08 -7.66 11.24
C LYS A 169 9.44 -8.05 10.67
N GLU A 170 9.94 -7.27 9.72
CA GLU A 170 11.25 -7.45 9.11
C GLU A 170 12.14 -6.23 9.40
N ASN A 171 13.08 -6.40 10.32
CA ASN A 171 13.94 -5.29 10.79
C ASN A 171 13.09 -4.11 11.29
N ARG A 172 13.22 -2.93 10.66
CA ARG A 172 12.44 -1.71 10.93
C ARG A 172 11.21 -1.58 10.02
N TYR A 173 10.65 -2.68 9.54
CA TYR A 173 9.45 -2.66 8.70
C TYR A 173 8.38 -3.61 9.22
N LEU A 174 7.12 -3.18 9.18
CA LEU A 174 5.95 -4.05 9.15
C LEU A 174 5.59 -4.33 7.70
N VAL A 175 5.64 -5.58 7.29
CA VAL A 175 5.35 -6.03 5.94
C VAL A 175 3.95 -6.62 5.93
N PHE A 176 3.05 -5.98 5.19
CA PHE A 176 1.70 -6.47 4.94
C PHE A 176 1.71 -7.22 3.61
N THR A 177 1.36 -8.50 3.66
CA THR A 177 1.22 -9.36 2.48
C THR A 177 -0.26 -9.46 2.13
N PHE A 178 -0.59 -9.08 0.90
CA PHE A 178 -1.94 -9.16 0.36
C PHE A 178 -1.97 -10.19 -0.75
N ILE A 179 -2.98 -11.07 -0.75
CA ILE A 179 -3.23 -12.00 -1.85
C ILE A 179 -4.58 -11.69 -2.49
N HIS A 180 -4.58 -11.59 -3.81
CA HIS A 180 -5.78 -11.37 -4.61
C HIS A 180 -6.40 -12.70 -5.07
N TYR A 181 -7.59 -13.04 -4.59
CA TYR A 181 -8.27 -14.33 -4.86
C TYR A 181 -9.05 -14.40 -6.19
N GLY A 182 -8.91 -13.42 -7.10
CA GLY A 182 -9.69 -13.33 -8.35
C GLY A 182 -9.58 -14.53 -9.31
N LYS A 183 -8.56 -15.39 -9.18
CA LYS A 183 -8.40 -16.59 -10.01
C LYS A 183 -8.95 -17.90 -9.41
N HIS A 184 -9.47 -17.90 -8.18
CA HIS A 184 -10.24 -19.07 -7.76
C HIS A 184 -11.53 -19.24 -8.58
N LYS A 185 -11.93 -18.29 -9.45
CA LYS A 185 -13.05 -18.54 -10.38
C LYS A 185 -12.82 -19.75 -11.29
N GLU A 186 -11.59 -20.10 -11.63
CA GLU A 186 -11.30 -21.33 -12.41
C GLU A 186 -11.12 -22.57 -11.52
N ILE A 187 -10.90 -22.40 -10.22
CA ILE A 187 -10.88 -23.49 -9.21
C ILE A 187 -12.29 -23.69 -8.59
N LYS A 188 -13.23 -22.75 -8.81
CA LYS A 188 -14.62 -22.71 -8.32
C LYS A 188 -15.58 -23.48 -9.24
N THR A 189 -15.26 -24.73 -9.55
CA THR A 189 -16.34 -25.74 -9.68
C THR A 189 -16.67 -26.39 -8.35
N LYS A 190 -15.98 -26.01 -7.26
CA LYS A 190 -16.46 -26.26 -5.89
C LYS A 190 -17.06 -24.97 -5.34
N GLU A 191 -18.29 -25.10 -4.85
CA GLU A 191 -18.93 -24.09 -4.01
C GLU A 191 -17.94 -23.65 -2.92
N ILE A 192 -17.93 -22.36 -2.62
CA ILE A 192 -17.10 -21.79 -1.55
C ILE A 192 -17.59 -22.41 -0.24
N ASP A 193 -16.80 -23.32 0.33
CA ASP A 193 -17.03 -23.83 1.67
C ASP A 193 -16.42 -22.84 2.66
N PHE A 194 -17.26 -22.20 3.47
CA PHE A 194 -16.82 -21.28 4.52
C PHE A 194 -16.25 -22.03 5.74
N HIS A 195 -16.16 -23.37 5.67
CA HIS A 195 -15.57 -24.23 6.69
C HIS A 195 -14.14 -24.70 6.37
N ASP A 196 -13.51 -24.24 5.28
CA ASP A 196 -12.06 -24.44 5.10
C ASP A 196 -11.32 -23.74 6.25
N GLU A 197 -10.47 -24.49 6.97
CA GLU A 197 -9.80 -24.04 8.20
C GLU A 197 -8.88 -22.82 8.01
N ASP A 198 -8.64 -22.40 6.77
CA ASP A 198 -7.94 -21.16 6.41
C ASP A 198 -8.83 -19.89 6.54
N PHE A 199 -10.11 -20.04 6.92
CA PHE A 199 -11.10 -18.96 7.06
C PHE A 199 -11.44 -18.57 8.51
N TYR A 200 -10.82 -19.20 9.52
CA TYR A 200 -11.01 -18.88 10.95
C TYR A 200 -9.82 -18.15 11.57
#